data_AF-A0A1A0LF20-F1
#
_entry.id   AF-A0A1A0LF20-F1
#
_cell.length_a   1.000
_cell.length_b   1.000
_cell.length_c   1.000
_cell.angle_alpha   90.00
_cell.angle_beta   90.00
_cell.angle_gamma   90.00
#
_symmetry.space_group_name_H-M   'P 1'
#
loop_
_entity.id
_entity.type
_entity.pdbx_description
1 polymer ?
#
loop_
_entity_poly.entity_id
_entity_poly.type
_entity_poly.pdbx_seq_one_letter_code
_entity_poly.pdbx_strand_id
1 'polypeptide(L)'
;MYDLLPRTVEVVETIDLSPDMRRVRFSISAPESFIVVHMAPDDHIKLFFPDPESGEIVMPGVGAEGMRLPTEGKFPIYRDYTIRAFDRESGVLDIDFVLHDHGVAGKWAGSAVAGDRLGMLGPRGSHIYPTGYDWYLLGADDTALPALARWLEELPDDKPVIAFAEVTGSETEIDLPQRPNARVHFVHRGADQAGRGTNLLRAVEELDLPEGNFYSWFAGEALSLKPIRRHLRRELGRPKDCVKVDGYWRTGTVNLDHHVEDDEASE
;
A
#
# COMPACT_ATOMS: atom_id res chain seq x y z
N MET A 1 -3.32 -6.27 -18.35
CA MET A 1 -4.29 -5.21 -18.02
C MET A 1 -5.66 -5.86 -18.02
N TYR A 2 -6.45 -5.67 -16.97
CA TYR A 2 -7.79 -6.24 -16.84
C TYR A 2 -8.84 -5.24 -17.29
N ASP A 3 -10.02 -5.70 -17.67
CA ASP A 3 -11.16 -4.80 -17.88
C ASP A 3 -11.49 -4.12 -16.55
N LEU A 4 -11.46 -2.78 -16.56
CA LEU A 4 -11.80 -1.98 -15.39
C LEU A 4 -13.31 -2.07 -15.13
N LEU A 5 -13.70 -2.90 -14.17
CA LEU A 5 -15.09 -3.08 -13.77
C LEU A 5 -15.41 -2.24 -12.52
N PRO A 6 -16.36 -1.28 -12.59
CA PRO A 6 -16.92 -0.64 -11.41
C PRO A 6 -17.62 -1.68 -10.54
N ARG A 7 -17.28 -1.71 -9.25
CA ARG A 7 -17.86 -2.58 -8.24
C ARG A 7 -18.38 -1.75 -7.08
N THR A 8 -19.26 -2.35 -6.31
CA THR A 8 -19.56 -1.94 -4.93
C THR A 8 -18.94 -2.93 -3.96
N VAL A 9 -18.57 -2.43 -2.79
CA VAL A 9 -18.12 -3.22 -1.65
C VAL A 9 -18.94 -2.85 -0.43
N GLU A 10 -19.19 -3.83 0.43
CA GLU A 10 -19.98 -3.66 1.65
C GLU A 10 -19.24 -4.27 2.84
N VAL A 11 -19.11 -3.50 3.92
CA VAL A 11 -18.40 -3.91 5.13
C VAL A 11 -19.11 -5.12 5.74
N VAL A 12 -18.35 -6.19 5.91
CA VAL A 12 -18.76 -7.39 6.65
C VAL A 12 -18.41 -7.24 8.12
N GLU A 13 -17.16 -6.86 8.41
CA GLU A 13 -16.66 -6.63 9.75
C GLU A 13 -15.43 -5.71 9.74
N THR A 14 -15.07 -5.22 10.92
CA THR A 14 -13.87 -4.43 11.16
C THR A 14 -13.02 -5.07 12.26
N ILE A 15 -11.70 -5.00 12.11
CA ILE A 15 -10.72 -5.55 13.05
C ILE A 15 -9.68 -4.46 13.31
N ASP A 16 -9.57 -4.00 14.55
CA ASP A 16 -8.50 -3.10 14.96
C ASP A 16 -7.19 -3.89 15.06
N LEU A 17 -6.22 -3.55 14.19
CA LEU A 17 -4.90 -4.18 14.17
C LEU A 17 -3.96 -3.47 15.15
N SER A 18 -4.11 -2.15 15.26
CA SER A 18 -3.45 -1.29 16.24
C SER A 18 -4.27 0.00 16.41
N PRO A 19 -3.91 0.91 17.33
CA PRO A 19 -4.60 2.20 17.48
C PRO A 19 -4.65 3.04 16.18
N ASP A 20 -3.65 2.89 15.31
CA ASP A 20 -3.50 3.66 14.08
C ASP A 20 -3.89 2.85 12.83
N MET A 21 -4.30 1.59 12.96
CA MET A 21 -4.62 0.75 11.80
C MET A 21 -5.83 -0.17 12.03
N ARG A 22 -6.75 -0.15 11.08
CA ARG A 22 -7.94 -1.00 11.07
C ARG A 22 -8.04 -1.78 9.76
N ARG A 23 -8.21 -3.09 9.86
CA ARG A 23 -8.67 -3.92 8.75
C ARG A 23 -10.18 -3.80 8.60
N VAL A 24 -10.62 -3.52 7.39
CA VAL A 24 -12.04 -3.60 7.01
C VAL A 24 -12.18 -4.74 6.01
N ARG A 25 -13.05 -5.70 6.35
CA ARG A 25 -13.36 -6.84 5.49
C ARG A 25 -14.61 -6.52 4.70
N PHE A 26 -14.54 -6.66 3.40
CA PHE A 26 -15.61 -6.32 2.48
C PHE A 26 -16.11 -7.55 1.75
N SER A 27 -17.43 -7.66 1.61
CA SER A 27 -18.01 -8.43 0.52
C SER A 27 -17.94 -7.58 -0.74
N ILE A 28 -17.62 -8.19 -1.88
CA ILE A 28 -17.51 -7.48 -3.16
C ILE A 28 -18.56 -7.96 -4.15
N SER A 29 -19.06 -7.03 -4.97
CA SER A 29 -19.88 -7.39 -6.13
C SER A 29 -19.05 -8.02 -7.26
N ALA A 30 -19.64 -8.99 -7.96
CA ALA A 30 -19.00 -9.77 -9.03
C ALA A 30 -17.63 -10.37 -8.65
N PRO A 31 -17.52 -11.08 -7.49
CA PRO A 31 -16.25 -11.58 -6.97
C PRO A 31 -15.56 -12.58 -7.92
N GLU A 32 -16.32 -13.30 -8.75
CA GLU A 32 -15.81 -14.28 -9.72
C GLU A 32 -14.88 -13.66 -10.77
N SER A 33 -15.04 -12.35 -11.03
CA SER A 33 -14.26 -11.56 -11.97
C SER A 33 -13.11 -10.79 -11.32
N PHE A 34 -13.00 -10.80 -9.99
CA PHE A 34 -11.94 -10.12 -9.28
C PHE A 34 -10.68 -11.01 -9.29
N ILE A 35 -9.56 -10.43 -9.73
CA ILE A 35 -8.31 -11.15 -9.94
C ILE A 35 -7.27 -10.52 -9.03
N VAL A 36 -6.63 -11.37 -8.22
CA VAL A 36 -5.41 -11.05 -7.47
C VAL A 36 -4.31 -11.93 -8.02
N VAL A 37 -3.16 -11.34 -8.32
CA VAL A 37 -2.02 -12.03 -8.91
C VAL A 37 -0.97 -12.31 -7.84
N HIS A 38 -0.44 -13.53 -7.85
CA HIS A 38 0.66 -13.93 -6.99
C HIS A 38 1.95 -13.17 -7.35
N MET A 39 2.72 -12.76 -6.33
CA MET A 39 3.88 -11.87 -6.44
C MET A 39 3.54 -10.49 -7.00
N ALA A 40 2.32 -10.01 -6.78
CA ALA A 40 1.91 -8.63 -7.01
C ALA A 40 1.39 -7.98 -5.71
N PRO A 41 2.27 -7.86 -4.70
CA PRO A 41 1.90 -7.45 -3.33
C PRO A 41 1.44 -6.00 -3.21
N ASP A 42 1.77 -5.15 -4.18
CA ASP A 42 1.35 -3.74 -4.24
C ASP A 42 0.17 -3.49 -5.20
N ASP A 43 -0.50 -4.56 -5.65
CA ASP A 43 -1.77 -4.44 -6.36
C ASP A 43 -2.76 -3.65 -5.50
N HIS A 44 -3.33 -2.61 -6.10
CA HIS A 44 -4.23 -1.68 -5.42
C HIS A 44 -5.52 -1.46 -6.20
N ILE A 45 -6.53 -1.01 -5.47
CA ILE A 45 -7.82 -0.58 -5.97
C ILE A 45 -8.05 0.89 -5.62
N LYS A 46 -8.96 1.52 -6.35
CA LYS A 46 -9.54 2.81 -5.94
C LYS A 46 -10.82 2.54 -5.19
N LEU A 47 -10.89 3.00 -3.94
CA LEU A 47 -12.13 3.04 -3.16
C LEU A 47 -12.76 4.42 -3.27
N PHE A 48 -14.07 4.46 -3.51
CA PHE A 48 -14.88 5.66 -3.70
C PHE A 48 -15.76 5.87 -2.47
N PHE A 49 -15.52 6.97 -1.78
CA PHE A 49 -16.13 7.33 -0.51
C PHE A 49 -17.41 8.13 -0.71
N PRO A 50 -18.41 7.97 0.18
CA PRO A 50 -19.58 8.81 0.17
C PRO A 50 -19.17 10.27 0.41
N ASP A 51 -19.85 11.18 -0.30
CA ASP A 51 -19.76 12.60 -0.04
C ASP A 51 -20.24 12.91 1.40
N PRO A 52 -19.43 13.60 2.24
CA PRO A 52 -19.77 13.81 3.65
C PRO A 52 -21.08 14.60 3.89
N GLU A 53 -21.52 15.41 2.93
CA GLU A 53 -22.73 16.22 3.06
C GLU A 53 -23.97 15.48 2.56
N SER A 54 -23.88 14.80 1.42
CA SER A 54 -25.02 14.16 0.76
C SER A 54 -25.12 12.65 0.97
N GLY A 55 -24.06 12.00 1.44
CA GLY A 55 -23.97 10.54 1.57
C GLY A 55 -23.88 9.78 0.24
N GLU A 56 -23.84 10.49 -0.88
CA GLU A 56 -23.83 9.89 -2.22
C GLU A 56 -22.44 9.37 -2.58
N ILE A 57 -22.37 8.13 -3.09
CA ILE A 57 -21.14 7.56 -3.65
C ILE A 57 -21.14 7.85 -5.16
N VAL A 58 -20.30 8.78 -5.58
CA VAL A 58 -20.14 9.14 -7.00
C VAL A 58 -19.10 8.23 -7.64
N MET A 59 -19.48 7.46 -8.66
CA MET A 59 -18.58 6.62 -9.44
C MET A 59 -18.07 7.35 -10.69
N PRO A 60 -16.83 7.09 -11.14
CA PRO A 60 -16.31 7.66 -12.36
C PRO A 60 -16.86 6.91 -13.58
N GLY A 61 -16.75 7.52 -14.75
CA GLY A 61 -16.87 6.76 -16.00
C GLY A 61 -15.66 5.84 -16.19
N VAL A 62 -15.82 4.80 -17.01
CA VAL A 62 -14.70 3.96 -17.48
C VAL A 62 -14.62 4.04 -19.00
N GLY A 63 -13.42 4.33 -19.51
CA GLY A 63 -13.12 4.32 -20.95
C GLY A 63 -11.89 3.46 -21.27
N ALA A 64 -11.48 3.46 -22.54
CA ALA A 64 -10.34 2.66 -23.02
C ALA A 64 -9.02 2.97 -22.27
N GLU A 65 -8.81 4.24 -21.88
CA GLU A 65 -7.61 4.69 -21.14
C GLU A 65 -7.76 4.53 -19.61
N GLY A 66 -8.83 3.88 -19.14
CA GLY A 66 -9.13 3.67 -17.72
C GLY A 66 -10.19 4.62 -17.17
N MET A 67 -10.01 5.03 -15.91
CA MET A 67 -10.95 5.89 -15.18
C MET A 67 -11.09 7.25 -15.86
N ARG A 68 -12.33 7.71 -16.03
CA ARG A 68 -12.69 9.02 -16.58
C ARG A 68 -13.46 9.82 -15.53
N LEU A 69 -12.84 10.89 -15.05
CA LEU A 69 -13.50 11.80 -14.12
C LEU A 69 -14.59 12.60 -14.84
N PRO A 70 -15.70 12.92 -14.15
CA PRO A 70 -16.69 13.87 -14.66
C PRO A 70 -16.06 15.23 -14.98
N THR A 71 -16.55 15.91 -16.01
CA THR A 71 -16.14 17.29 -16.35
C THR A 71 -17.06 18.34 -15.74
N GLU A 72 -18.26 17.95 -15.30
CA GLU A 72 -19.28 18.80 -14.68
C GLU A 72 -19.99 18.00 -13.56
N GLY A 73 -20.60 18.71 -12.62
CA GLY A 73 -21.36 18.11 -11.52
C GLY A 73 -20.49 17.70 -10.33
N LYS A 74 -20.91 16.63 -9.63
CA LYS A 74 -20.19 16.11 -8.46
C LYS A 74 -18.97 15.31 -8.90
N PHE A 75 -17.86 15.49 -8.20
CA PHE A 75 -16.62 14.74 -8.43
C PHE A 75 -16.52 13.56 -7.46
N PRO A 76 -16.00 12.41 -7.90
CA PRO A 76 -15.77 11.27 -7.03
C PRO A 76 -14.69 11.58 -5.98
N ILE A 77 -14.93 11.18 -4.74
CA ILE A 77 -13.92 11.18 -3.68
C ILE A 77 -13.33 9.78 -3.61
N TYR A 78 -12.09 9.60 -4.05
CA TYR A 78 -11.47 8.27 -4.08
C TYR A 78 -10.04 8.27 -3.56
N ARG A 79 -9.57 7.11 -3.08
CA ARG A 79 -8.20 6.88 -2.64
C ARG A 79 -7.72 5.50 -3.10
N ASP A 80 -6.42 5.39 -3.33
CA ASP A 80 -5.76 4.12 -3.60
C ASP A 80 -5.55 3.34 -2.31
N TYR A 81 -5.87 2.06 -2.35
CA TYR A 81 -5.70 1.11 -1.24
C TYR A 81 -5.16 -0.21 -1.74
N THR A 82 -4.13 -0.72 -1.06
CA THR A 82 -3.57 -2.04 -1.31
C THR A 82 -4.62 -3.11 -1.05
N ILE A 83 -4.73 -4.07 -1.98
CA ILE A 83 -5.46 -5.32 -1.74
C ILE A 83 -4.66 -6.11 -0.72
N ARG A 84 -5.11 -6.20 0.54
CA ARG A 84 -4.37 -6.92 1.59
C ARG A 84 -4.53 -8.43 1.46
N ALA A 85 -5.75 -8.90 1.23
CA ALA A 85 -6.07 -10.29 0.96
C ALA A 85 -7.41 -10.40 0.23
N PHE A 86 -7.58 -11.44 -0.58
CA PHE A 86 -8.86 -11.75 -1.20
C PHE A 86 -9.12 -13.25 -1.11
N ASP A 87 -10.19 -13.62 -0.42
CA ASP A 87 -10.71 -14.98 -0.40
C ASP A 87 -11.70 -15.16 -1.54
N ARG A 88 -11.30 -15.94 -2.54
CA ARG A 88 -12.12 -16.22 -3.73
C ARG A 88 -13.34 -17.07 -3.43
N GLU A 89 -13.30 -17.92 -2.39
CA GLU A 89 -14.42 -18.81 -2.06
C GLU A 89 -15.56 -18.03 -1.40
N SER A 90 -15.23 -17.20 -0.41
CA SER A 90 -16.21 -16.36 0.28
C SER A 90 -16.50 -15.03 -0.43
N GLY A 91 -15.64 -14.60 -1.36
CA GLY A 91 -15.74 -13.29 -2.02
C GLY A 91 -15.40 -12.12 -1.09
N VAL A 92 -14.58 -12.38 -0.05
CA VAL A 92 -14.20 -11.39 0.96
C VAL A 92 -12.86 -10.76 0.61
N LEU A 93 -12.83 -9.43 0.59
CA LEU A 93 -11.68 -8.58 0.35
C LEU A 93 -11.28 -7.86 1.63
N ASP A 94 -10.05 -8.06 2.08
CA ASP A 94 -9.48 -7.33 3.20
C ASP A 94 -8.74 -6.10 2.69
N ILE A 95 -9.01 -4.95 3.31
CA ILE A 95 -8.27 -3.70 3.11
C ILE A 95 -7.87 -3.15 4.49
N ASP A 96 -6.60 -2.80 4.64
CA ASP A 96 -6.06 -2.22 5.86
C ASP A 96 -5.97 -0.69 5.70
N PHE A 97 -6.59 0.03 6.62
CA PHE A 97 -6.65 1.49 6.64
C PHE A 97 -5.78 2.04 7.74
N VAL A 98 -4.88 2.97 7.39
CA VAL A 98 -4.28 3.87 8.37
C VAL A 98 -5.34 4.86 8.86
N LEU A 99 -5.49 4.96 10.18
CA LEU A 99 -6.43 5.84 10.84
C LEU A 99 -5.76 7.19 11.11
N HIS A 100 -6.31 8.25 10.52
CA HIS A 100 -5.86 9.62 10.77
C HIS A 100 -6.99 10.64 10.58
N ASP A 101 -6.96 11.73 11.34
CA ASP A 101 -8.04 12.73 11.35
C ASP A 101 -8.03 13.70 10.15
N HIS A 102 -7.01 13.64 9.30
CA HIS A 102 -6.81 14.63 8.24
C HIS A 102 -7.44 14.29 6.88
N GLY A 103 -8.17 13.17 6.76
CA GLY A 103 -8.72 12.72 5.47
C GLY A 103 -10.03 11.96 5.56
N VAL A 104 -10.77 11.95 4.45
CA VAL A 104 -12.07 11.25 4.31
C VAL A 104 -11.97 9.76 4.62
N ALA A 105 -10.92 9.10 4.14
CA ALA A 105 -10.81 7.65 4.19
C ALA A 105 -10.46 7.14 5.60
N GLY A 106 -9.48 7.77 6.27
CA GLY A 106 -9.15 7.45 7.67
C GLY A 106 -10.33 7.69 8.62
N LYS A 107 -11.07 8.80 8.45
CA LYS A 107 -12.29 9.07 9.22
C LYS A 107 -13.38 8.05 8.97
N TRP A 108 -13.65 7.74 7.69
CA TRP A 108 -14.65 6.76 7.31
C TRP A 108 -14.31 5.38 7.92
N ALA A 109 -13.06 4.93 7.81
CA ALA A 109 -12.63 3.65 8.36
C ALA A 109 -12.73 3.61 9.90
N GLY A 110 -12.40 4.72 10.57
CA GLY A 110 -12.51 4.86 12.03
C GLY A 110 -13.94 4.69 12.57
N SER A 111 -14.95 4.96 11.74
CA SER A 111 -16.37 4.78 12.09
C SER A 111 -17.07 3.65 11.35
N ALA A 112 -16.37 2.90 10.50
CA ALA A 112 -16.97 1.90 9.62
C ALA A 112 -17.63 0.76 10.43
N VAL A 113 -18.85 0.42 10.05
CA VAL A 113 -19.62 -0.68 10.64
C VAL A 113 -20.18 -1.59 9.55
N ALA A 114 -20.57 -2.81 9.94
CA ALA A 114 -21.18 -3.77 9.02
C ALA A 114 -22.38 -3.16 8.27
N GLY A 115 -22.43 -3.35 6.95
CA GLY A 115 -23.43 -2.78 6.05
C GLY A 115 -23.04 -1.43 5.43
N ASP A 116 -21.99 -0.75 5.90
CA ASP A 116 -21.47 0.44 5.21
C ASP A 116 -20.93 0.08 3.83
N ARG A 117 -21.10 1.00 2.86
CA ARG A 117 -20.78 0.72 1.45
C ARG A 117 -19.78 1.73 0.89
N LEU A 118 -18.96 1.25 -0.03
CA LEU A 118 -18.07 2.08 -0.87
C LEU A 118 -18.21 1.64 -2.33
N GLY A 119 -17.86 2.56 -3.23
CA GLY A 119 -17.58 2.19 -4.61
C GLY A 119 -16.15 1.65 -4.72
N MET A 120 -15.90 0.83 -5.73
CA MET A 120 -14.58 0.23 -5.98
C MET A 120 -14.28 0.18 -7.47
N LEU A 121 -13.03 0.43 -7.82
CA LEU A 121 -12.52 0.28 -9.18
C LEU A 121 -11.12 -0.35 -9.15
N GLY A 122 -10.90 -1.31 -10.05
CA GLY A 122 -9.62 -2.00 -10.19
C GLY A 122 -9.62 -3.46 -9.68
N PRO A 123 -8.43 -4.06 -9.52
CA PRO A 123 -7.12 -3.49 -9.86
C PRO A 123 -6.99 -3.23 -11.37
N ARG A 124 -6.30 -2.15 -11.78
CA ARG A 124 -6.11 -1.80 -13.20
C ARG A 124 -5.18 -2.79 -13.91
N GLY A 125 -4.21 -3.30 -13.16
CA GLY A 125 -3.23 -4.26 -13.61
C GLY A 125 -2.37 -4.68 -12.42
N SER A 126 -1.46 -5.60 -12.70
CA SER A 126 -0.56 -6.13 -11.68
C SER A 126 0.89 -5.98 -12.09
N HIS A 127 1.74 -5.68 -11.12
CA HIS A 127 3.19 -5.71 -11.30
C HIS A 127 3.75 -6.95 -10.62
N ILE A 128 4.20 -7.93 -11.43
CA ILE A 128 4.75 -9.17 -10.89
C ILE A 128 6.23 -8.95 -10.58
N TYR A 129 6.59 -9.11 -9.32
CA TYR A 129 7.95 -8.92 -8.85
C TYR A 129 8.83 -10.16 -9.04
N PRO A 130 10.14 -9.98 -9.29
CA PRO A 130 11.06 -11.08 -9.53
C PRO A 130 11.38 -11.86 -8.25
N THR A 131 11.34 -13.19 -8.33
CA THR A 131 11.62 -14.13 -7.23
C THR A 131 13.02 -14.76 -7.29
N GLY A 132 13.85 -14.35 -8.26
CA GLY A 132 15.15 -14.97 -8.57
C GLY A 132 16.36 -14.43 -7.82
N TYR A 133 16.19 -13.53 -6.85
CA TYR A 133 17.31 -12.93 -6.11
C TYR A 133 17.76 -13.84 -4.96
N ASP A 134 18.98 -13.62 -4.48
CA ASP A 134 19.56 -14.37 -3.36
C ASP A 134 18.89 -13.99 -2.03
N TRP A 135 18.47 -12.73 -1.88
CA TRP A 135 17.70 -12.23 -0.74
C TRP A 135 16.92 -10.94 -1.07
N TYR A 136 16.05 -10.49 -0.17
CA TYR A 136 15.14 -9.35 -0.38
C TYR A 136 15.27 -8.33 0.74
N LEU A 137 15.40 -7.05 0.36
CA LEU A 137 15.38 -5.91 1.28
C LEU A 137 14.07 -5.15 1.10
N LEU A 138 13.23 -5.15 2.12
CA LEU A 138 11.90 -4.55 2.06
C LEU A 138 11.77 -3.43 3.09
N GLY A 139 11.08 -2.35 2.76
CA GLY A 139 10.77 -1.27 3.70
C GLY A 139 9.39 -0.68 3.46
N ALA A 140 8.64 -0.44 4.53
CA ALA A 140 7.32 0.15 4.45
C ALA A 140 7.05 1.06 5.64
N ASP A 141 6.41 2.21 5.41
CA ASP A 141 5.66 2.87 6.49
C ASP A 141 4.28 2.21 6.67
N ASP A 142 3.49 2.72 7.61
CA ASP A 142 2.14 2.25 7.95
C ASP A 142 1.22 2.15 6.72
N THR A 143 1.31 3.07 5.75
CA THR A 143 0.48 3.02 4.53
C THR A 143 0.85 1.85 3.61
N ALA A 144 2.08 1.36 3.71
CA ALA A 144 2.64 0.30 2.87
C ALA A 144 2.75 -1.06 3.59
N LEU A 145 2.51 -1.13 4.91
CA LEU A 145 2.47 -2.39 5.66
C LEU A 145 1.57 -3.48 5.05
N PRO A 146 0.41 -3.16 4.45
CA PRO A 146 -0.42 -4.20 3.83
C PRO A 146 0.28 -4.89 2.66
N ALA A 147 1.05 -4.15 1.87
CA ALA A 147 1.87 -4.70 0.79
C ALA A 147 3.09 -5.44 1.34
N LEU A 148 3.73 -4.92 2.39
CA LEU A 148 4.82 -5.63 3.08
C LEU A 148 4.37 -6.99 3.63
N ALA A 149 3.17 -7.06 4.22
CA ALA A 149 2.60 -8.30 4.70
C ALA A 149 2.42 -9.32 3.56
N ARG A 150 1.92 -8.88 2.40
CA ARG A 150 1.81 -9.72 1.20
C ARG A 150 3.16 -10.17 0.66
N TRP A 151 4.18 -9.31 0.66
CA TRP A 151 5.54 -9.70 0.33
C TRP A 151 6.04 -10.85 1.21
N LEU A 152 5.80 -10.77 2.53
CA LEU A 152 6.21 -11.80 3.48
C LEU A 152 5.46 -13.12 3.27
N GLU A 153 4.19 -13.08 2.87
CA GLU A 153 3.34 -14.24 2.56
C GLU A 153 3.66 -14.90 1.21
N GLU A 154 3.93 -14.11 0.16
CA GLU A 154 3.94 -14.58 -1.23
C GLU A 154 5.35 -14.93 -1.77
N LEU A 155 6.41 -14.38 -1.19
CA LEU A 155 7.78 -14.73 -1.60
C LEU A 155 8.03 -16.24 -1.40
N PRO A 156 8.93 -16.88 -2.17
CA PRO A 156 9.29 -18.28 -1.92
C PRO A 156 9.96 -18.49 -0.56
N ASP A 157 9.62 -19.58 0.13
CA ASP A 157 10.03 -19.84 1.52
C ASP A 157 11.54 -19.95 1.73
N ASP A 158 12.29 -20.32 0.70
CA ASP A 158 13.75 -20.42 0.74
C ASP A 158 14.45 -19.06 0.67
N LYS A 159 13.73 -17.96 0.41
CA LYS A 159 14.31 -16.64 0.23
C LYS A 159 14.49 -15.91 1.57
N PRO A 160 15.74 -15.51 1.91
CA PRO A 160 15.98 -14.58 3.01
C PRO A 160 15.34 -13.23 2.74
N VAL A 161 14.72 -12.66 3.77
CA VAL A 161 14.09 -11.34 3.75
C VAL A 161 14.59 -10.52 4.93
N ILE A 162 14.99 -9.28 4.68
CA ILE A 162 15.20 -8.27 5.72
C ILE A 162 14.17 -7.18 5.46
N ALA A 163 13.25 -7.01 6.40
CA ALA A 163 12.13 -6.09 6.27
C ALA A 163 12.18 -5.02 7.37
N PHE A 164 11.95 -3.77 6.99
CA PHE A 164 11.79 -2.66 7.92
C PHE A 164 10.34 -2.16 7.88
N ALA A 165 9.66 -2.19 9.02
CA ALA A 165 8.29 -1.73 9.20
C ALA A 165 8.31 -0.45 10.05
N GLU A 166 8.17 0.72 9.42
CA GLU A 166 8.17 2.01 10.09
C GLU A 166 6.76 2.36 10.62
N VAL A 167 6.62 2.42 11.94
CA VAL A 167 5.36 2.72 12.64
C VAL A 167 5.55 3.88 13.62
N THR A 168 4.44 4.44 14.13
CA THR A 168 4.47 5.56 15.09
C THR A 168 5.29 5.20 16.33
N GLY A 169 5.01 4.04 16.92
CA GLY A 169 5.63 3.57 18.16
C GLY A 169 5.35 2.09 18.38
N SER A 170 5.84 1.53 19.49
CA SER A 170 5.66 0.11 19.82
C SER A 170 4.19 -0.32 19.95
N GLU A 171 3.31 0.60 20.32
CA GLU A 171 1.87 0.39 20.45
C GLU A 171 1.15 0.31 19.11
N THR A 172 1.81 0.72 18.02
CA THR A 172 1.26 0.70 16.66
C THR A 172 1.91 -0.33 15.75
N GLU A 173 2.77 -1.18 16.32
CA GLU A 173 3.17 -2.43 15.69
C GLU A 173 1.93 -3.30 15.43
N ILE A 174 1.91 -3.97 14.28
CA ILE A 174 0.88 -4.94 13.91
C ILE A 174 1.51 -6.31 13.78
N ASP A 175 0.71 -7.37 13.94
CA ASP A 175 1.16 -8.72 13.65
C ASP A 175 1.43 -8.88 12.13
N LEU A 176 2.71 -8.96 11.78
CA LEU A 176 3.15 -9.25 10.42
C LEU A 176 3.36 -10.76 10.22
N PRO A 177 3.10 -11.28 9.00
CA PRO A 177 3.30 -12.69 8.68
C PRO A 177 4.71 -13.17 9.03
N GLN A 178 4.77 -14.25 9.82
CA GLN A 178 6.04 -14.86 10.23
C GLN A 178 6.53 -15.80 9.13
N ARG A 179 7.80 -15.67 8.75
CA ARG A 179 8.49 -16.59 7.84
C ARG A 179 9.81 -17.04 8.48
N PRO A 180 10.23 -18.31 8.32
CA PRO A 180 11.50 -18.79 8.89
C PRO A 180 12.74 -18.01 8.46
N ASN A 181 12.77 -17.51 7.22
CA ASN A 181 13.91 -16.80 6.63
C ASN A 181 13.72 -15.27 6.60
N ALA A 182 12.84 -14.70 7.43
CA ALA A 182 12.61 -13.26 7.48
C ALA A 182 13.11 -12.69 8.80
N ARG A 183 13.79 -11.55 8.71
CA ARG A 183 14.09 -10.66 9.83
C ARG A 183 13.27 -9.38 9.64
N VAL A 184 12.23 -9.22 10.45
CA VAL A 184 11.38 -8.04 10.44
C VAL A 184 11.82 -7.12 11.59
N HIS A 185 12.13 -5.88 11.25
CA HIS A 185 12.59 -4.84 12.16
C HIS A 185 11.54 -3.72 12.22
N PHE A 186 10.94 -3.50 13.38
CA PHE A 186 10.11 -2.33 13.59
C PHE A 186 10.99 -1.09 13.79
N VAL A 187 10.68 -0.04 13.04
CA VAL A 187 11.33 1.26 13.13
C VAL A 187 10.33 2.25 13.70
N HIS A 188 10.59 2.76 14.90
CA HIS A 188 9.68 3.71 15.55
C HIS A 188 10.06 5.12 15.16
N ARG A 189 9.16 5.81 14.43
CA ARG A 189 9.38 7.19 13.98
C ARG A 189 9.07 8.23 15.05
N GLY A 190 8.17 7.91 15.99
CA GLY A 190 7.60 8.85 16.96
C GLY A 190 6.44 9.67 16.38
N ALA A 191 5.53 10.11 17.26
CA ALA A 191 4.25 10.73 16.90
C ALA A 191 4.35 11.95 15.96
N ASP A 192 5.39 12.77 16.09
CA ASP A 192 5.50 14.04 15.35
C ASP A 192 6.31 13.95 14.04
N GLN A 193 6.72 12.75 13.63
CA GLN A 193 7.70 12.57 12.55
C GLN A 193 7.14 11.89 11.30
N ALA A 194 5.81 11.72 11.19
CA ALA A 194 5.20 11.20 9.98
C ALA A 194 5.62 12.04 8.75
N GLY A 195 6.23 11.38 7.76
CA GLY A 195 6.73 12.02 6.53
C GLY A 195 7.90 12.99 6.72
N ARG A 196 8.55 12.99 7.88
CA ARG A 196 9.68 13.89 8.23
C ARG A 196 10.85 13.17 8.87
N GLY A 197 10.63 11.94 9.35
CA GLY A 197 11.65 11.10 9.97
C GLY A 197 12.73 10.65 9.00
N THR A 198 13.90 10.33 9.54
CA THR A 198 15.01 9.68 8.81
C THR A 198 15.29 8.29 9.36
N ASN A 199 14.39 7.76 10.18
CA ASN A 199 14.62 6.56 10.98
C ASN A 199 14.70 5.33 10.08
N LEU A 200 13.78 5.21 9.12
CA LEU A 200 13.84 4.15 8.11
C LEU A 200 15.14 4.20 7.28
N LEU A 201 15.57 5.40 6.86
CA LEU A 201 16.84 5.57 6.14
C LEU A 201 18.03 5.09 6.99
N ARG A 202 18.13 5.54 8.24
CA ARG A 202 19.21 5.14 9.15
C ARG A 202 19.24 3.63 9.37
N ALA A 203 18.08 3.02 9.56
CA ALA A 203 17.97 1.57 9.73
C ALA A 203 18.50 0.80 8.50
N VAL A 204 18.28 1.33 7.29
CA VAL A 204 18.83 0.78 6.05
C VAL A 204 20.33 1.02 5.93
N GLU A 205 20.82 2.22 6.26
CA GLU A 205 22.25 2.57 6.20
C GLU A 205 23.10 1.79 7.23
N GLU A 206 22.52 1.46 8.39
CA GLU A 206 23.16 0.69 9.46
C GLU A 206 23.11 -0.83 9.23
N LEU A 207 22.44 -1.29 8.18
CA LEU A 207 22.30 -2.71 7.89
C LEU A 207 23.62 -3.30 7.36
N ASP A 208 24.15 -4.29 8.07
CA ASP A 208 25.16 -5.19 7.53
C ASP A 208 24.55 -6.04 6.40
N LEU A 209 24.86 -5.69 5.15
CA LEU A 209 24.30 -6.35 3.97
C LEU A 209 24.79 -7.80 3.85
N PRO A 210 23.89 -8.79 3.72
CA PRO A 210 24.28 -10.15 3.36
C PRO A 210 25.00 -10.19 2.00
N GLU A 211 25.87 -11.18 1.82
CA GLU A 211 26.46 -11.47 0.52
C GLU A 211 25.39 -11.85 -0.52
N GLY A 212 25.69 -11.66 -1.80
CA GLY A 212 24.82 -12.02 -2.91
C GLY A 212 23.98 -10.85 -3.47
N ASN A 213 23.19 -11.15 -4.48
CA ASN A 213 22.34 -10.19 -5.17
C ASN A 213 20.97 -10.09 -4.50
N PHE A 214 20.52 -8.85 -4.25
CA PHE A 214 19.20 -8.61 -3.65
C PHE A 214 18.28 -7.73 -4.49
N TYR A 215 16.99 -7.92 -4.26
CA TYR A 215 15.96 -7.01 -4.73
C TYR A 215 15.53 -6.09 -3.59
N SER A 216 15.34 -4.81 -3.90
CA SER A 216 14.84 -3.82 -2.95
C SER A 216 13.46 -3.32 -3.31
N TRP A 217 12.55 -3.33 -2.34
CA TRP A 217 11.23 -2.71 -2.47
C TRP A 217 10.98 -1.80 -1.26
N PHE A 218 10.64 -0.54 -1.52
CA PHE A 218 10.30 0.44 -0.49
C PHE A 218 9.03 1.21 -0.87
N ALA A 219 8.09 1.35 0.06
CA ALA A 219 6.91 2.17 -0.14
C ALA A 219 6.49 2.94 1.12
N GLY A 220 5.82 4.09 0.91
CA GLY A 220 5.47 5.02 2.00
C GLY A 220 5.55 6.48 1.57
N GLU A 221 5.96 7.38 2.46
CA GLU A 221 6.02 8.82 2.17
C GLU A 221 7.08 9.18 1.11
N ALA A 222 6.64 9.83 0.03
CA ALA A 222 7.43 10.05 -1.18
C ALA A 222 8.76 10.80 -0.95
N LEU A 223 8.79 11.82 -0.09
CA LEU A 223 10.00 12.61 0.17
C LEU A 223 10.98 11.88 1.08
N SER A 224 10.46 11.14 2.05
CA SER A 224 11.21 10.32 3.00
C SER A 224 11.93 9.15 2.30
N LEU A 225 11.34 8.65 1.20
CA LEU A 225 11.93 7.59 0.38
C LEU A 225 12.99 8.04 -0.63
N LYS A 226 13.03 9.32 -1.02
CA LYS A 226 14.07 9.86 -1.94
C LYS A 226 15.50 9.55 -1.49
N PRO A 227 15.91 9.83 -0.23
CA PRO A 227 17.25 9.49 0.21
C PRO A 227 17.52 7.99 0.22
N ILE A 228 16.52 7.14 0.53
CA ILE A 228 16.66 5.68 0.47
C ILE A 228 16.95 5.22 -0.97
N ARG A 229 16.18 5.72 -1.94
CA ARG A 229 16.44 5.45 -3.37
C ARG A 229 17.85 5.85 -3.78
N ARG A 230 18.33 7.00 -3.32
CA ARG A 230 19.68 7.50 -3.60
C ARG A 230 20.75 6.60 -2.97
N HIS A 231 20.60 6.21 -1.72
CA HIS A 231 21.52 5.32 -1.03
C HIS A 231 21.63 3.97 -1.76
N LEU A 232 20.50 3.33 -2.07
CA LEU A 232 20.47 2.05 -2.81
C LEU A 232 21.15 2.15 -4.18
N ARG A 233 20.84 3.19 -4.99
CA ARG A 233 21.33 3.30 -6.37
C ARG A 233 22.74 3.86 -6.50
N ARG A 234 23.09 4.88 -5.71
CA ARG A 234 24.36 5.62 -5.83
C ARG A 234 25.43 5.08 -4.89
N GLU A 235 25.08 4.83 -3.62
CA GLU A 235 26.06 4.43 -2.61
C GLU A 235 26.30 2.92 -2.62
N LEU A 236 25.22 2.12 -2.72
CA LEU A 236 25.32 0.66 -2.87
C LEU A 236 25.43 0.19 -4.34
N GLY A 237 25.39 1.12 -5.30
CA GLY A 237 25.57 0.85 -6.72
C GLY A 237 24.53 -0.09 -7.34
N ARG A 238 23.34 -0.22 -6.76
CA ARG A 238 22.31 -1.16 -7.24
C ARG A 238 21.66 -0.68 -8.54
N PRO A 239 21.55 -1.55 -9.57
CA PRO A 239 20.82 -1.23 -10.81
C PRO A 239 19.35 -0.86 -10.56
N LYS A 240 18.78 0.00 -11.42
CA LYS A 240 17.36 0.42 -11.33
C LYS A 240 16.40 -0.77 -11.30
N ASP A 241 16.69 -1.82 -12.07
CA ASP A 241 15.80 -2.98 -12.23
C ASP A 241 15.68 -3.84 -10.96
N CYS A 242 16.58 -3.66 -9.98
CA CYS A 242 16.50 -4.34 -8.68
C CYS A 242 16.13 -3.40 -7.53
N VAL A 243 15.70 -2.18 -7.83
CA VAL A 243 15.30 -1.16 -6.83
C VAL A 243 13.96 -0.57 -7.22
N LYS A 244 12.91 -0.95 -6.50
CA LYS A 244 11.59 -0.32 -6.57
C LYS A 244 11.37 0.54 -5.33
N VAL A 245 11.09 1.82 -5.56
CA VAL A 245 10.74 2.78 -4.51
C VAL A 245 9.49 3.51 -4.97
N ASP A 246 8.43 3.48 -4.17
CA ASP A 246 7.09 3.97 -4.54
C ASP A 246 6.52 4.90 -3.46
N GLY A 247 6.15 6.13 -3.85
CA GLY A 247 5.59 7.11 -2.93
C GLY A 247 4.08 6.97 -2.86
N TYR A 248 3.56 6.32 -1.81
CA TYR A 248 2.13 6.10 -1.62
C TYR A 248 1.39 7.37 -1.20
N TRP A 249 2.07 8.25 -0.49
CA TRP A 249 1.54 9.52 -0.06
C TRP A 249 2.65 10.57 0.03
N ARG A 250 2.25 11.84 0.16
CA ARG A 250 3.19 12.95 0.32
C ARG A 250 2.61 13.99 1.24
N THR A 251 3.42 14.44 2.20
CA THR A 251 3.00 15.48 3.14
C THR A 251 2.53 16.74 2.38
N GLY A 252 1.33 17.23 2.71
CA GLY A 252 0.72 18.40 2.07
C GLY A 252 0.06 18.12 0.72
N THR A 253 0.03 16.87 0.24
CA THR A 253 -0.65 16.48 -1.00
C THR A 253 -1.83 15.58 -0.69
N VAL A 254 -3.02 15.96 -1.14
CA VAL A 254 -4.23 15.13 -1.02
C VAL A 254 -4.33 14.22 -2.25
N ASN A 255 -4.51 12.92 -2.04
CA ASN A 255 -4.71 11.94 -3.12
C ASN A 255 -3.58 11.98 -4.17
N LEU A 256 -2.34 11.77 -3.72
CA LEU A 256 -1.17 11.74 -4.59
C LEU A 256 -1.37 10.71 -5.71
N ASP A 257 -1.19 11.14 -6.96
CA ASP A 257 -1.12 10.21 -8.09
C ASP A 257 0.30 9.64 -8.18
N HIS A 258 0.49 8.46 -7.60
CA HIS A 258 1.79 7.79 -7.54
C HIS A 258 2.26 7.22 -8.89
N HIS A 259 1.43 7.26 -9.93
CA HIS A 259 1.84 6.87 -11.28
C HIS A 259 2.60 7.96 -12.03
N VAL A 260 2.53 9.21 -11.56
CA VAL A 260 3.33 10.29 -12.12
C VAL A 260 4.76 10.10 -11.64
N GLU A 261 5.69 9.82 -12.58
CA GLU A 261 7.10 9.84 -12.24
C GLU A 261 7.44 11.24 -11.68
N ASP A 262 7.92 11.28 -10.44
CA ASP A 262 8.59 12.48 -9.92
C ASP A 262 9.73 12.78 -10.90
N ASP A 263 9.57 13.82 -11.74
CA ASP A 263 10.57 14.25 -12.72
C ASP A 263 11.93 14.43 -12.01
N GLU A 264 12.77 13.39 -12.03
CA GLU A 264 14.20 13.47 -11.67
C GLU A 264 14.97 14.13 -12.82
N ALA A 265 14.41 15.18 -13.42
CA ALA A 265 15.10 16.05 -14.34
C ALA A 265 15.83 17.17 -13.58
N SER A 266 16.53 16.87 -12.48
CA SER A 266 17.59 17.71 -11.91
C SER A 266 18.45 16.93 -10.90
N GLU A 267 19.76 16.84 -11.20
CA GLU A 267 20.92 16.52 -10.32
C GLU A 267 21.35 15.06 -10.07
#